data_AF-A0A8G1UBP9-F1
#
_entry.id   AF-A0A8G1UBP9-F1
#
_cell.length_a   1.000
_cell.length_b   1.000
_cell.length_c   1.000
_cell.angle_alpha   90.00
_cell.angle_beta   90.00
_cell.angle_gamma   90.00
#
_symmetry.space_group_name_H-M   'P 1'
#
loop_
_entity.id
_entity.type
_entity.pdbx_description
1 polymer ?
#
loop_
_entity_poly.entity_id
_entity_poly.type
_entity_poly.pdbx_seq_one_letter_code
_entity_poly.pdbx_strand_id
1 'polypeptide(L)'
;MEGRTPMPQHQPADRSAAADRLADSRDLEAVARSLHRRNAEHRGDWTLDGGGLVRELRSWPAERRVRLLVRLSEALEETAVHAPPECRGLAALNVLLAQGLSAQQLAPWREPLLAEAAGRLALWEGWRLTALVETELAAGRHLPDAVVAAVRRSAVLASDPAELPSLARQFTEPPVNPGEPWADRALADLAAGGPGARARRRELLAHAATATGARPTAKWLRAGQPLVDAVGPERLRTAAAEWFALTGEPRRDAAASFHRSGPALHDPDPFNWRVLQGLAALLTLTPPHPDTARALATLAGTALIHCRGLGPRSPRTAAAAIRALTTLGGADARTELERLAGTLTHKPTLKAITTALTTWNS
;
A
#
# COMPACT_ATOMS: atom_id res chain seq x y z
N MET A 1 -15.92 -37.27 -37.37
CA MET A 1 -16.61 -37.50 -36.08
C MET A 1 -15.55 -37.94 -35.08
N GLU A 2 -14.90 -36.98 -34.44
CA GLU A 2 -13.88 -37.25 -33.42
C GLU A 2 -14.58 -37.40 -32.06
N GLY A 3 -14.38 -38.57 -31.45
CA GLY A 3 -14.97 -38.93 -30.16
C GLY A 3 -14.34 -38.11 -29.04
N ARG A 4 -15.14 -37.27 -28.39
CA ARG A 4 -14.80 -36.70 -27.08
C ARG A 4 -14.82 -37.83 -26.05
N THR A 5 -13.66 -38.21 -25.54
CA THR A 5 -13.51 -39.06 -24.36
C THR A 5 -14.21 -38.37 -23.17
N PRO A 6 -15.14 -39.04 -22.46
CA PRO A 6 -15.81 -38.46 -21.31
C PRO A 6 -14.80 -38.24 -20.18
N MET A 7 -14.81 -37.04 -19.58
CA MET A 7 -14.04 -36.77 -18.36
C MET A 7 -14.55 -37.70 -17.24
N PRO A 8 -13.66 -38.39 -16.50
CA PRO A 8 -14.06 -39.27 -15.42
C PRO A 8 -14.72 -38.48 -14.29
N GLN A 9 -16.01 -38.69 -14.08
CA GLN A 9 -16.75 -38.18 -12.93
C GLN A 9 -16.28 -38.95 -11.68
N HIS A 10 -15.35 -38.39 -10.92
CA HIS A 10 -14.98 -38.95 -9.62
C HIS A 10 -16.17 -38.83 -8.64
N GLN A 11 -16.64 -39.97 -8.12
CA GLN A 11 -17.80 -40.03 -7.22
C GLN A 11 -17.54 -39.32 -5.87
N PRO A 12 -18.57 -38.73 -5.23
CA PRO A 12 -18.46 -38.06 -3.92
C PRO A 12 -17.89 -38.94 -2.79
N ALA A 13 -18.12 -40.26 -2.84
CA ALA A 13 -17.69 -41.20 -1.80
C ALA A 13 -16.16 -41.35 -1.71
N ASP A 14 -15.46 -41.33 -2.85
CA ASP A 14 -13.98 -41.41 -2.89
C ASP A 14 -13.31 -40.16 -2.31
N ARG A 15 -13.99 -39.00 -2.41
CA ARG A 15 -13.48 -37.73 -1.87
C ARG A 15 -13.55 -37.67 -0.35
N SER A 16 -14.62 -38.22 0.25
CA SER A 16 -14.76 -38.34 1.71
C SER A 16 -13.69 -39.25 2.30
N ALA A 17 -13.50 -40.46 1.74
CA ALA A 17 -12.50 -41.40 2.22
C ALA A 17 -11.05 -40.87 2.07
N ALA A 18 -10.80 -39.95 1.15
CA ALA A 18 -9.52 -39.28 1.01
C ALA A 18 -9.35 -38.10 2.00
N ALA A 19 -10.43 -37.44 2.42
CA ALA A 19 -10.40 -36.46 3.50
C ALA A 19 -10.17 -37.12 4.87
N ASP A 20 -10.81 -38.27 5.11
CA ASP A 20 -10.65 -39.05 6.34
C ASP A 20 -9.20 -39.55 6.50
N ARG A 21 -8.60 -40.08 5.42
CA ARG A 21 -7.17 -40.47 5.40
C ARG A 21 -6.21 -39.31 5.66
N LEU A 22 -6.58 -38.10 5.27
CA LEU A 22 -5.83 -36.86 5.54
C LEU A 22 -5.98 -36.43 7.01
N ALA A 23 -7.18 -36.54 7.57
CA ALA A 23 -7.49 -36.25 8.97
C ALA A 23 -6.71 -37.14 9.94
N ASP A 24 -6.54 -38.41 9.59
CA ASP A 24 -5.82 -39.39 10.40
C ASP A 24 -4.28 -39.29 10.29
N SER A 25 -3.75 -38.57 9.29
CA SER A 25 -2.31 -38.44 9.08
C SER A 25 -1.64 -37.57 10.16
N ARG A 26 -0.82 -38.18 11.01
CA ARG A 26 0.04 -37.45 11.96
C ARG A 26 1.13 -36.61 11.26
N ASP A 27 1.41 -36.89 9.99
CA ASP A 27 2.38 -36.18 9.19
C ASP A 27 1.75 -34.96 8.51
N LEU A 28 2.01 -33.77 9.07
CA LEU A 28 1.55 -32.50 8.52
C LEU A 28 2.20 -32.13 7.18
N GLU A 29 3.38 -32.67 6.88
CA GLU A 29 4.07 -32.44 5.61
C GLU A 29 3.37 -33.19 4.47
N ALA A 30 2.98 -34.43 4.72
CA ALA A 30 2.13 -35.19 3.79
C ALA A 30 0.77 -34.51 3.57
N VAL A 31 0.15 -33.98 4.64
CA VAL A 31 -1.09 -33.20 4.56
C VAL A 31 -0.90 -31.96 3.68
N ALA A 32 0.12 -31.14 3.97
CA ALA A 32 0.38 -29.91 3.22
C ALA A 32 0.62 -30.19 1.72
N ARG A 33 1.43 -31.19 1.38
CA ARG A 33 1.67 -31.60 -0.01
C ARG A 33 0.39 -32.11 -0.71
N SER A 34 -0.47 -32.83 0.01
CA SER A 34 -1.75 -33.26 -0.55
C SER A 34 -2.70 -32.08 -0.81
N LEU A 35 -2.73 -31.10 0.10
CA LEU A 35 -3.49 -29.87 -0.09
C LEU A 35 -2.97 -29.05 -1.27
N HIS A 36 -1.65 -28.95 -1.47
CA HIS A 36 -1.10 -28.29 -2.67
C HIS A 36 -1.58 -28.95 -3.97
N ARG A 37 -1.56 -30.29 -4.02
CA ARG A 37 -2.05 -31.03 -5.20
C ARG A 37 -3.54 -30.78 -5.45
N ARG A 38 -4.35 -30.87 -4.40
CA ARG A 38 -5.80 -30.61 -4.47
C ARG A 38 -6.11 -29.17 -4.84
N ASN A 39 -5.30 -28.21 -4.40
CA ASN A 39 -5.44 -26.82 -4.78
C ASN A 39 -5.37 -26.63 -6.30
N ALA A 40 -4.41 -27.30 -6.95
CA ALA A 40 -4.28 -27.28 -8.40
C ALA A 40 -5.50 -27.93 -9.09
N GLU A 41 -5.97 -29.08 -8.58
CA GLU A 41 -7.16 -29.77 -9.08
C GLU A 41 -8.44 -28.94 -8.94
N HIS A 42 -8.59 -28.24 -7.82
CA HIS A 42 -9.75 -27.42 -7.49
C HIS A 42 -9.63 -25.98 -8.01
N ARG A 43 -8.51 -25.63 -8.65
CA ARG A 43 -8.21 -24.26 -9.10
C ARG A 43 -8.41 -23.23 -7.99
N GLY A 44 -8.09 -23.62 -6.76
CA GLY A 44 -8.24 -22.80 -5.56
C GLY A 44 -9.67 -22.66 -5.01
N ASP A 45 -10.67 -23.31 -5.59
CA ASP A 45 -12.02 -23.33 -5.03
C ASP A 45 -12.20 -24.47 -4.03
N TRP A 46 -12.02 -24.12 -2.75
CA TRP A 46 -12.17 -25.05 -1.62
C TRP A 46 -13.62 -25.32 -1.21
N THR A 47 -14.59 -24.84 -1.99
CA THR A 47 -16.03 -25.04 -1.73
C THR A 47 -16.67 -26.08 -2.65
N LEU A 48 -15.95 -26.56 -3.67
CA LEU A 48 -16.46 -27.48 -4.71
C LEU A 48 -17.04 -28.82 -4.19
N ASP A 49 -16.65 -29.26 -3.00
CA ASP A 49 -17.18 -30.48 -2.35
C ASP A 49 -18.23 -30.16 -1.26
N GLY A 50 -18.82 -28.96 -1.29
CA GLY A 50 -19.63 -28.45 -0.18
C GLY A 50 -18.79 -28.08 1.04
N GLY A 51 -17.50 -27.82 0.84
CA GLY A 51 -16.53 -27.47 1.89
C GLY A 51 -16.29 -28.61 2.88
N GLY A 52 -16.45 -29.86 2.47
CA GLY A 52 -16.31 -31.04 3.33
C GLY A 52 -14.90 -31.12 3.93
N LEU A 53 -13.88 -31.05 3.07
CA LEU A 53 -12.48 -31.04 3.50
C LEU A 53 -12.16 -29.85 4.42
N VAL A 54 -12.65 -28.65 4.10
CA VAL A 54 -12.40 -27.45 4.92
C VAL A 54 -13.06 -27.58 6.30
N ARG A 55 -14.30 -28.09 6.37
CA ARG A 55 -14.99 -28.36 7.64
C ARG A 55 -14.23 -29.37 8.49
N GLU A 56 -13.71 -30.42 7.87
CA GLU A 56 -12.91 -31.44 8.55
C GLU A 56 -11.60 -30.85 9.09
N LEU A 57 -10.82 -30.13 8.27
CA LEU A 57 -9.61 -29.48 8.73
C LEU A 57 -9.89 -28.43 9.84
N ARG A 58 -11.05 -27.78 9.82
CA ARG A 58 -11.46 -26.84 10.87
C ARG A 58 -11.90 -27.52 12.17
N SER A 59 -12.32 -28.79 12.11
CA SER A 59 -12.68 -29.59 13.30
C SER A 59 -11.45 -29.99 14.12
N TRP A 60 -10.25 -29.96 13.51
CA TRP A 60 -9.01 -30.32 14.16
C TRP A 60 -8.71 -29.44 15.39
N PRO A 61 -7.93 -29.97 16.35
CA PRO A 61 -7.42 -29.17 17.46
C PRO A 61 -6.69 -27.92 16.96
N ALA A 62 -6.92 -26.79 17.64
CA ALA A 62 -6.37 -25.48 17.27
C ALA A 62 -4.85 -25.52 17.03
N GLU A 63 -4.10 -26.19 17.89
CA GLU A 63 -2.64 -26.33 17.75
C GLU A 63 -2.23 -27.05 16.45
N ARG A 64 -2.98 -28.08 16.04
CA ARG A 64 -2.71 -28.81 14.79
C ARG A 64 -3.05 -27.95 13.58
N ARG A 65 -4.17 -27.21 13.64
CA ARG A 65 -4.56 -26.24 12.59
C ARG A 65 -3.51 -25.16 12.40
N VAL A 66 -2.99 -24.59 13.49
CA VAL A 66 -1.96 -23.55 13.45
C VAL A 66 -0.64 -24.07 12.88
N ARG A 67 -0.22 -25.28 13.26
CA ARG A 67 0.97 -25.90 12.63
C ARG A 67 0.78 -26.13 11.14
N LEU A 68 -0.42 -26.54 10.71
CA LEU A 68 -0.74 -26.67 9.29
C LEU A 68 -0.69 -25.31 8.57
N LEU A 69 -1.24 -24.24 9.17
CA LEU A 69 -1.17 -22.88 8.63
C LEU A 69 0.26 -22.41 8.41
N VAL A 70 1.16 -22.66 9.36
CA VAL A 70 2.59 -22.35 9.24
C VAL A 70 3.19 -23.09 8.04
N ARG A 71 2.97 -24.40 7.93
CA ARG A 71 3.49 -25.21 6.81
C ARG A 71 2.94 -24.81 5.44
N LEU A 72 1.63 -24.59 5.35
CA LEU A 72 1.00 -24.13 4.10
C LEU A 72 1.51 -22.76 3.70
N SER A 73 1.76 -21.89 4.68
CA SER A 73 2.41 -20.61 4.40
C SER A 73 3.83 -20.85 3.89
N GLU A 74 4.67 -21.67 4.52
CA GLU A 74 6.07 -21.92 4.07
C GLU A 74 6.12 -22.36 2.62
N ALA A 75 5.28 -23.32 2.25
CA ALA A 75 5.18 -23.80 0.89
C ALA A 75 4.62 -22.76 -0.11
N LEU A 76 3.81 -21.79 0.33
CA LEU A 76 3.36 -20.68 -0.52
C LEU A 76 4.53 -19.84 -1.03
N GLU A 77 5.56 -19.59 -0.23
CA GLU A 77 6.74 -18.81 -0.67
C GLU A 77 7.56 -19.58 -1.70
N GLU A 78 7.75 -20.88 -1.47
CA GLU A 78 8.47 -21.73 -2.41
C GLU A 78 7.73 -21.84 -3.76
N THR A 79 6.39 -21.85 -3.73
CA THR A 79 5.55 -22.03 -4.92
C THR A 79 5.28 -20.72 -5.67
N ALA A 80 5.28 -19.57 -4.98
CA ALA A 80 4.93 -18.26 -5.55
C ALA A 80 5.78 -17.86 -6.77
N VAL A 81 7.04 -18.29 -6.79
CA VAL A 81 7.96 -18.04 -7.90
C VAL A 81 7.57 -18.81 -9.17
N HIS A 82 6.95 -19.99 -9.03
CA HIS A 82 6.77 -20.94 -10.12
C HIS A 82 5.31 -21.10 -10.58
N ALA A 83 4.33 -20.90 -9.70
CA ALA A 83 2.91 -21.07 -10.01
C ALA A 83 2.01 -20.03 -9.30
N PRO A 84 2.05 -18.74 -9.70
CA PRO A 84 1.28 -17.66 -9.06
C PRO A 84 -0.24 -17.90 -8.96
N PRO A 85 -0.94 -18.48 -9.95
CA PRO A 85 -2.37 -18.75 -9.85
C PRO A 85 -2.73 -19.75 -8.73
N GLU A 86 -1.84 -20.70 -8.44
CA GLU A 86 -2.06 -21.71 -7.41
C GLU A 86 -1.95 -21.11 -6.00
N CYS A 87 -1.14 -20.06 -5.83
CA CYS A 87 -0.96 -19.40 -4.55
C CYS A 87 -2.24 -18.73 -4.02
N ARG A 88 -3.13 -18.28 -4.91
CA ARG A 88 -4.42 -17.69 -4.52
C ARG A 88 -5.29 -18.67 -3.77
N GLY A 89 -5.42 -19.88 -4.29
CA GLY A 89 -6.23 -20.92 -3.66
C GLY A 89 -5.68 -21.30 -2.30
N LEU A 90 -4.37 -21.50 -2.18
CA LEU A 90 -3.73 -21.81 -0.90
C LEU A 90 -3.84 -20.67 0.12
N ALA A 91 -3.74 -19.41 -0.33
CA ALA A 91 -4.02 -18.25 0.50
C ALA A 91 -5.48 -18.25 1.02
N ALA A 92 -6.45 -18.54 0.15
CA ALA A 92 -7.86 -18.68 0.55
C ALA A 92 -8.06 -19.81 1.58
N LEU A 93 -7.36 -20.95 1.41
CA LEU A 93 -7.37 -22.02 2.41
C LEU A 93 -6.83 -21.56 3.76
N ASN A 94 -5.72 -20.80 3.79
CA ASN A 94 -5.19 -20.25 5.03
C ASN A 94 -6.22 -19.37 5.75
N VAL A 95 -6.94 -18.52 5.01
CA VAL A 95 -8.03 -17.70 5.59
C VAL A 95 -9.10 -18.59 6.20
N LEU A 96 -9.57 -19.60 5.46
CA LEU A 96 -10.60 -20.54 5.95
C LEU A 96 -10.16 -21.34 7.18
N LEU A 97 -8.90 -21.77 7.22
CA LEU A 97 -8.32 -22.52 8.34
C LEU A 97 -8.04 -21.65 9.56
N ALA A 98 -7.88 -20.33 9.41
CA ALA A 98 -7.71 -19.42 10.52
C ALA A 98 -9.04 -19.01 11.18
N GLN A 99 -10.17 -19.18 10.50
CA GLN A 99 -11.49 -18.78 11.03
C GLN A 99 -11.82 -19.49 12.36
N GLY A 100 -12.27 -18.70 13.33
CA GLY A 100 -12.64 -19.18 14.68
C GLY A 100 -11.46 -19.42 15.62
N LEU A 101 -10.22 -19.20 15.19
CA LEU A 101 -9.05 -19.20 16.10
C LEU A 101 -8.88 -17.82 16.75
N SER A 102 -8.58 -17.82 18.04
CA SER A 102 -8.24 -16.60 18.78
C SER A 102 -6.88 -16.03 18.35
N ALA A 103 -6.61 -14.76 18.67
CA ALA A 103 -5.32 -14.14 18.40
C ALA A 103 -4.17 -14.88 19.10
N GLN A 104 -4.38 -15.37 20.32
CA GLN A 104 -3.39 -16.14 21.07
C GLN A 104 -3.07 -17.48 20.40
N GLN A 105 -4.08 -18.18 19.88
CA GLN A 105 -3.87 -19.43 19.15
C GLN A 105 -3.14 -19.19 17.82
N LEU A 106 -3.46 -18.11 17.12
CA LEU A 106 -2.82 -17.77 15.84
C LEU A 106 -1.41 -17.20 16.00
N ALA A 107 -0.99 -16.78 17.19
CA ALA A 107 0.28 -16.09 17.42
C ALA A 107 1.50 -16.74 16.73
N PRO A 108 1.72 -18.07 16.77
CA PRO A 108 2.87 -18.70 16.11
C PRO A 108 2.91 -18.53 14.58
N TRP A 109 1.75 -18.40 13.94
CA TRP A 109 1.63 -18.13 12.51
C TRP A 109 1.58 -16.62 12.21
N ARG A 110 0.85 -15.87 13.05
CA ARG A 110 0.51 -14.46 12.84
C ARG A 110 1.67 -13.52 13.12
N GLU A 111 2.35 -13.67 14.25
CA GLU A 111 3.36 -12.70 14.71
C GLU A 111 4.58 -12.61 13.79
N PRO A 112 5.16 -13.72 13.30
CA PRO A 112 6.28 -13.66 12.37
C PRO A 112 5.92 -12.95 11.07
N LEU A 113 4.73 -13.21 10.52
CA LEU A 113 4.26 -12.60 9.27
C LEU A 113 3.97 -11.10 9.45
N LEU A 114 3.39 -10.69 10.58
CA LEU A 114 3.20 -9.27 10.89
C LEU A 114 4.55 -8.55 11.07
N ALA A 115 5.51 -9.17 11.74
CA ALA A 115 6.84 -8.60 11.94
C ALA A 115 7.59 -8.45 10.60
N GLU A 116 7.52 -9.46 9.74
CA GLU A 116 8.10 -9.41 8.40
C GLU A 116 7.45 -8.30 7.55
N ALA A 117 6.11 -8.23 7.54
CA ALA A 117 5.38 -7.22 6.79
C ALA A 117 5.71 -5.80 7.29
N ALA A 118 5.77 -5.60 8.61
CA ALA A 118 6.16 -4.33 9.21
C ALA A 118 7.60 -3.92 8.85
N GLY A 119 8.51 -4.90 8.73
CA GLY A 119 9.91 -4.70 8.43
C GLY A 119 10.24 -4.49 6.95
N ARG A 120 9.26 -4.54 6.03
CA ARG A 120 9.51 -4.47 4.57
C ARG A 120 8.85 -3.26 3.90
N LEU A 121 9.55 -2.68 2.92
CA LEU A 121 9.03 -1.57 2.14
C LEU A 121 7.88 -2.03 1.22
N ALA A 122 7.98 -3.18 0.58
CA ALA A 122 6.88 -3.76 -0.19
C ALA A 122 7.05 -5.26 -0.29
N LEU A 123 5.95 -5.98 -0.52
CA LEU A 123 5.95 -7.41 -0.77
C LEU A 123 5.46 -7.67 -2.20
N TRP A 124 6.31 -8.30 -3.02
CA TRP A 124 5.98 -8.65 -4.40
C TRP A 124 5.02 -9.83 -4.47
N GLU A 125 5.26 -10.83 -3.63
CA GLU A 125 4.48 -12.08 -3.55
C GLU A 125 3.50 -11.98 -2.39
N GLY A 126 2.49 -11.15 -2.62
CA GLY A 126 1.56 -10.72 -1.57
C GLY A 126 0.60 -11.79 -1.06
N TRP A 127 0.60 -13.03 -1.56
CA TRP A 127 -0.45 -14.01 -1.22
C TRP A 127 -0.50 -14.36 0.28
N ARG A 128 0.65 -14.58 0.92
CA ARG A 128 0.74 -14.75 2.38
C ARG A 128 0.24 -13.52 3.13
N LEU A 129 0.64 -12.33 2.68
CA LEU A 129 0.22 -11.07 3.29
C LEU A 129 -1.28 -10.82 3.09
N THR A 130 -1.83 -11.09 1.90
CA THR A 130 -3.26 -11.01 1.59
C THR A 130 -4.02 -11.95 2.52
N ALA A 131 -3.62 -13.22 2.62
CA ALA A 131 -4.27 -14.18 3.52
C ALA A 131 -4.22 -13.73 4.99
N LEU A 132 -3.06 -13.24 5.46
CA LEU A 132 -2.92 -12.69 6.81
C LEU A 132 -3.87 -11.51 7.02
N VAL A 133 -3.83 -10.52 6.12
CA VAL A 133 -4.61 -9.29 6.22
C VAL A 133 -6.11 -9.59 6.15
N GLU A 134 -6.56 -10.44 5.24
CA GLU A 134 -7.95 -10.88 5.15
C GLU A 134 -8.39 -11.62 6.41
N THR A 135 -7.52 -12.48 6.96
CA THR A 135 -7.78 -13.18 8.22
C THR A 135 -7.96 -12.20 9.39
N GLU A 136 -7.10 -11.18 9.49
CA GLU A 136 -7.20 -10.16 10.53
C GLU A 136 -8.48 -9.34 10.37
N LEU A 137 -8.79 -8.89 9.16
CA LEU A 137 -10.01 -8.12 8.87
C LEU A 137 -11.30 -8.92 9.13
N ALA A 138 -11.36 -10.17 8.67
CA ALA A 138 -12.51 -11.05 8.88
C ALA A 138 -12.77 -11.32 10.38
N ALA A 139 -11.73 -11.24 11.20
CA ALA A 139 -11.83 -11.38 12.65
C ALA A 139 -12.03 -10.03 13.38
N GLY A 140 -12.18 -8.92 12.66
CA GLY A 140 -12.31 -7.57 13.23
C GLY A 140 -11.08 -7.09 13.99
N ARG A 141 -9.90 -7.67 13.71
CA ARG A 141 -8.64 -7.31 14.39
C ARG A 141 -7.96 -6.14 13.69
N HIS A 142 -7.35 -5.29 14.49
CA HIS A 142 -6.57 -4.16 14.00
C HIS A 142 -5.17 -4.61 13.55
N LEU A 143 -4.74 -4.11 12.40
CA LEU A 143 -3.37 -4.30 11.91
C LEU A 143 -2.46 -3.19 12.41
N PRO A 144 -1.20 -3.49 12.75
CA PRO A 144 -0.21 -2.45 13.04
C PRO A 144 -0.03 -1.49 11.85
N ASP A 145 0.16 -0.19 12.12
CA ASP A 145 0.30 0.85 11.08
C ASP A 145 1.42 0.53 10.07
N ALA A 146 2.54 -0.05 10.53
CA ALA A 146 3.64 -0.45 9.66
C ALA A 146 3.23 -1.55 8.65
N VAL A 147 2.33 -2.46 9.06
CA VAL A 147 1.78 -3.50 8.18
C VAL A 147 0.80 -2.87 7.18
N VAL A 148 -0.07 -1.97 7.63
CA VAL A 148 -0.97 -1.20 6.74
C VAL A 148 -0.14 -0.44 5.69
N ALA A 149 0.97 0.15 6.11
CA ALA A 149 1.88 0.84 5.22
C ALA A 149 2.50 -0.08 4.16
N ALA A 150 2.94 -1.28 4.54
CA ALA A 150 3.44 -2.29 3.61
C ALA A 150 2.36 -2.76 2.62
N VAL A 151 1.12 -2.96 3.08
CA VAL A 151 -0.02 -3.30 2.21
C VAL A 151 -0.27 -2.19 1.18
N ARG A 152 -0.35 -0.93 1.61
CA ARG A 152 -0.58 0.22 0.73
C ARG A 152 0.55 0.40 -0.27
N ARG A 153 1.82 0.29 0.15
CA ARG A 153 2.97 0.38 -0.76
C ARG A 153 2.94 -0.73 -1.82
N SER A 154 2.72 -1.98 -1.39
CA SER A 154 2.59 -3.14 -2.28
C SER A 154 1.45 -2.94 -3.28
N ALA A 155 0.30 -2.45 -2.85
CA ALA A 155 -0.84 -2.17 -3.73
C ALA A 155 -0.58 -1.07 -4.76
N VAL A 156 0.29 -0.09 -4.47
CA VAL A 156 0.68 0.93 -5.46
C VAL A 156 1.70 0.39 -6.47
N LEU A 157 2.55 -0.56 -6.06
CA LEU A 157 3.60 -1.14 -6.90
C LEU A 157 3.14 -2.36 -7.71
N ALA A 158 2.08 -3.04 -7.28
CA ALA A 158 1.59 -4.26 -7.92
C ALA A 158 1.19 -4.02 -9.38
N SER A 159 1.73 -4.86 -10.28
CA SER A 159 1.41 -4.86 -11.70
C SER A 159 0.10 -5.57 -12.04
N ASP A 160 -0.36 -6.51 -11.19
CA ASP A 160 -1.61 -7.25 -11.34
C ASP A 160 -2.63 -6.82 -10.25
N PRO A 161 -3.81 -6.31 -10.62
CA PRO A 161 -4.73 -5.64 -9.70
C PRO A 161 -5.68 -6.54 -8.88
N ALA A 162 -5.61 -7.88 -8.93
CA ALA A 162 -6.80 -8.65 -8.60
C ALA A 162 -7.33 -8.56 -7.14
N GLU A 163 -6.53 -8.30 -6.09
CA GLU A 163 -7.08 -8.25 -4.71
C GLU A 163 -6.42 -7.19 -3.80
N LEU A 164 -5.09 -7.01 -3.88
CA LEU A 164 -4.36 -6.09 -2.99
C LEU A 164 -4.80 -4.62 -3.08
N PRO A 165 -5.05 -4.02 -4.26
CA PRO A 165 -5.57 -2.66 -4.33
C PRO A 165 -6.95 -2.50 -3.68
N SER A 166 -7.82 -3.50 -3.82
CA SER A 166 -9.16 -3.50 -3.20
C SER A 166 -9.05 -3.64 -1.68
N LEU A 167 -8.16 -4.49 -1.20
CA LEU A 167 -7.85 -4.66 0.22
C LEU A 167 -7.25 -3.40 0.82
N ALA A 168 -6.26 -2.80 0.14
CA ALA A 168 -5.58 -1.58 0.58
C ALA A 168 -6.55 -0.39 0.75
N ARG A 169 -7.61 -0.31 -0.05
CA ARG A 169 -8.66 0.73 0.04
C ARG A 169 -9.50 0.64 1.31
N GLN A 170 -9.53 -0.51 1.99
CA GLN A 170 -10.24 -0.66 3.26
C GLN A 170 -9.52 0.05 4.41
N PHE A 171 -8.21 0.29 4.27
CA PHE A 171 -7.43 1.02 5.26
C PHE A 171 -7.49 2.52 5.00
N THR A 172 -8.31 3.22 5.76
CA THR A 172 -8.36 4.70 5.76
C THR A 172 -7.42 5.32 6.79
N GLU A 173 -7.06 4.57 7.83
CA GLU A 173 -6.14 5.01 8.90
C GLU A 173 -4.83 4.20 8.89
N PRO A 174 -3.70 4.83 9.29
CA PRO A 174 -3.52 6.28 9.39
C PRO A 174 -3.64 6.97 8.00
N PRO A 175 -3.86 8.29 7.89
CA PRO A 175 -4.06 8.93 6.58
C PRO A 175 -2.78 9.04 5.72
N VAL A 176 -1.61 8.87 6.34
CA VAL A 176 -0.30 8.72 5.71
C VAL A 176 0.40 7.52 6.35
N ASN A 177 1.30 6.88 5.61
CA ASN A 177 2.10 5.77 6.13
C ASN A 177 3.23 6.30 7.04
N PRO A 178 3.44 5.72 8.23
CA PRO A 178 4.55 6.10 9.10
C PRO A 178 5.93 5.73 8.51
N GLY A 179 6.96 6.35 9.05
CA GLY A 179 8.37 6.04 8.83
C GLY A 179 9.14 7.06 7.96
N GLU A 180 8.46 7.86 7.15
CA GLU A 180 9.08 9.03 6.52
C GLU A 180 8.98 10.24 7.48
N PRO A 181 10.05 11.02 7.70
CA PRO A 181 10.06 12.09 8.71
C PRO A 181 8.94 13.12 8.57
N TRP A 182 8.57 13.46 7.33
CA TRP A 182 7.43 14.36 7.07
C TRP A 182 6.09 13.74 7.48
N ALA A 183 5.91 12.44 7.22
CA ALA A 183 4.67 11.73 7.51
C ALA A 183 4.53 11.52 9.02
N ASP A 184 5.62 11.17 9.71
CA ASP A 184 5.64 11.07 11.17
C ASP A 184 5.32 12.41 11.84
N ARG A 185 5.86 13.51 11.29
CA ARG A 185 5.48 14.87 11.73
C ARG A 185 4.00 15.14 11.49
N ALA A 186 3.46 14.83 10.32
CA ALA A 186 2.04 15.01 10.04
C ALA A 186 1.14 14.20 10.98
N LEU A 187 1.52 12.96 11.32
CA LEU A 187 0.81 12.13 12.30
C LEU A 187 0.89 12.72 13.71
N ALA A 188 2.05 13.25 14.11
CA ALA A 188 2.20 13.96 15.38
C ALA A 188 1.32 15.23 15.44
N ASP A 189 1.26 16.00 14.36
CA ASP A 189 0.42 17.20 14.27
C ASP A 189 -1.08 16.87 14.31
N LEU A 190 -1.50 15.71 13.78
CA LEU A 190 -2.86 15.19 13.93
C LEU A 190 -3.16 14.82 15.39
N ALA A 191 -2.20 14.19 16.07
CA ALA A 191 -2.34 13.78 17.47
C ALA A 191 -2.43 14.99 18.42
N ALA A 192 -1.66 16.05 18.17
CA ALA A 192 -1.57 17.24 19.03
C ALA A 192 -2.83 18.15 19.00
N GLY A 193 -3.70 18.01 17.99
CA GLY A 193 -4.92 18.82 17.88
C GLY A 193 -6.11 18.27 18.67
N GLY A 194 -7.06 19.15 19.04
CA GLY A 194 -8.36 18.72 19.56
C GLY A 194 -9.17 17.91 18.54
N PRO A 195 -10.17 17.10 18.96
CA PRO A 195 -10.84 16.11 18.10
C PRO A 195 -11.37 16.66 16.77
N GLY A 196 -11.96 17.85 16.77
CA GLY A 196 -12.46 18.49 15.55
C GLY A 196 -11.35 18.93 14.59
N ALA A 197 -10.23 19.45 15.10
CA ALA A 197 -9.08 19.82 14.27
C ALA A 197 -8.40 18.58 13.68
N ARG A 198 -8.30 17.51 14.47
CA ARG A 198 -7.80 16.20 14.03
C ARG A 198 -8.65 15.64 12.89
N ALA A 199 -9.97 15.61 13.04
CA ALA A 199 -10.89 15.10 12.02
C ALA A 199 -10.74 15.85 10.68
N ARG A 200 -10.73 17.19 10.71
CA ARG A 200 -10.60 18.01 9.49
C ARG A 200 -9.27 17.81 8.76
N ARG A 201 -8.16 17.80 9.49
CA ARG A 201 -6.83 17.53 8.89
C ARG A 201 -6.74 16.12 8.31
N ARG A 202 -7.34 15.15 8.97
CA ARG A 202 -7.39 13.76 8.50
C ARG A 202 -8.20 13.62 7.22
N GLU A 203 -9.37 14.26 7.14
CA GLU A 203 -10.17 14.30 5.91
C GLU A 203 -9.42 14.97 4.76
N LEU A 204 -8.70 16.06 5.03
CA LEU A 204 -7.86 16.73 4.04
C LEU A 204 -6.72 15.83 3.52
N LEU A 205 -6.02 15.12 4.41
CA LEU A 205 -4.97 14.17 4.01
C LEU A 205 -5.53 12.95 3.26
N ALA A 206 -6.67 12.42 3.69
CA ALA A 206 -7.37 11.35 2.99
C ALA A 206 -7.80 11.79 1.58
N HIS A 207 -8.31 13.01 1.44
CA HIS A 207 -8.61 13.59 0.13
C HIS A 207 -7.36 13.74 -0.74
N ALA A 208 -6.26 14.27 -0.18
CA ALA A 208 -4.98 14.40 -0.88
C ALA A 208 -4.46 13.03 -1.39
N ALA A 209 -4.65 11.95 -0.64
CA ALA A 209 -4.29 10.58 -1.05
C ALA A 209 -5.03 10.09 -2.30
N THR A 210 -6.16 10.69 -2.66
CA THR A 210 -6.95 10.33 -3.85
C THR A 210 -6.48 11.01 -5.14
N ALA A 211 -5.47 11.88 -5.08
CA ALA A 211 -4.97 12.60 -6.24
C ALA A 211 -4.37 11.63 -7.28
N THR A 212 -5.05 11.48 -8.42
CA THR A 212 -4.58 10.65 -9.54
C THR A 212 -3.77 11.48 -10.53
N GLY A 213 -2.45 11.31 -10.48
CA GLY A 213 -1.53 11.98 -11.39
C GLY A 213 -1.33 13.48 -11.11
N ALA A 214 -0.41 14.08 -11.84
CA ALA A 214 0.13 15.40 -11.50
C ALA A 214 -0.76 16.60 -11.85
N ARG A 215 -1.96 16.38 -12.40
CA ARG A 215 -2.97 17.42 -12.70
C ARG A 215 -4.34 16.92 -12.24
N PRO A 216 -4.73 17.16 -10.98
CA PRO A 216 -6.06 16.81 -10.52
C PRO A 216 -7.15 17.51 -11.33
N THR A 217 -8.33 16.89 -11.39
CA THR A 217 -9.46 17.45 -12.15
C THR A 217 -10.07 18.65 -11.43
N ALA A 218 -10.77 19.52 -12.17
CA ALA A 218 -11.53 20.62 -11.57
C ALA A 218 -12.63 20.12 -10.61
N LYS A 219 -13.16 18.91 -10.82
CA LYS A 219 -14.10 18.26 -9.89
C LYS A 219 -13.40 17.91 -8.57
N TRP A 220 -12.18 17.38 -8.64
CA TRP A 220 -11.38 17.04 -7.47
C TRP A 220 -11.04 18.29 -6.65
N LEU A 221 -10.56 19.36 -7.30
CA LEU A 221 -10.25 20.64 -6.63
C LEU A 221 -11.48 21.25 -5.94
N ARG A 222 -12.64 21.24 -6.60
CA ARG A 222 -13.91 21.69 -6.00
C ARG A 222 -14.30 20.90 -4.76
N ALA A 223 -14.05 19.58 -4.75
CA ALA A 223 -14.29 18.75 -3.57
C ALA A 223 -13.27 19.03 -2.44
N GLY A 224 -12.06 19.47 -2.77
CA GLY A 224 -11.01 19.84 -1.81
C GLY A 224 -11.22 21.20 -1.14
N GLN A 225 -11.83 22.17 -1.82
CA GLN A 225 -12.07 23.52 -1.28
C GLN A 225 -12.67 23.56 0.13
N PRO A 226 -13.82 22.90 0.41
CA PRO A 226 -14.40 22.92 1.77
C PRO A 226 -13.47 22.32 2.82
N LEU A 227 -12.59 21.37 2.46
CA LEU A 227 -11.61 20.78 3.38
C LEU A 227 -10.49 21.77 3.70
N VAL A 228 -10.01 22.52 2.69
CA VAL A 228 -9.04 23.61 2.86
C VAL A 228 -9.63 24.70 3.76
N ASP A 229 -10.87 25.11 3.50
CA ASP A 229 -11.57 26.13 4.31
C ASP A 229 -11.74 25.68 5.76
N ALA A 230 -12.11 24.41 5.97
CA ALA A 230 -12.33 23.85 7.30
C ALA A 230 -11.02 23.71 8.12
N VAL A 231 -9.89 23.42 7.48
CA VAL A 231 -8.57 23.44 8.13
C VAL A 231 -8.07 24.87 8.34
N GLY A 232 -8.38 25.77 7.41
CA GLY A 232 -7.90 27.14 7.32
C GLY A 232 -6.70 27.25 6.36
N PRO A 233 -6.75 28.09 5.31
CA PRO A 233 -5.68 28.24 4.32
C PRO A 233 -4.30 28.50 4.92
N GLU A 234 -4.19 29.40 5.90
CA GLU A 234 -2.92 29.71 6.56
C GLU A 234 -2.36 28.53 7.34
N ARG A 235 -3.23 27.78 8.03
CA ARG A 235 -2.81 26.59 8.80
C ARG A 235 -2.35 25.47 7.87
N LEU A 236 -3.02 25.30 6.73
CA LEU A 236 -2.61 24.35 5.70
C LEU A 236 -1.24 24.74 5.13
N ARG A 237 -1.05 26.02 4.79
CA ARG A 237 0.22 26.54 4.27
C ARG A 237 1.37 26.32 5.25
N THR A 238 1.21 26.69 6.51
CA THR A 238 2.24 26.48 7.54
C THR A 238 2.57 25.00 7.71
N ALA A 239 1.56 24.13 7.85
CA ALA A 239 1.77 22.69 7.99
C ALA A 239 2.46 22.09 6.76
N ALA A 240 2.03 22.46 5.55
CA ALA A 240 2.64 21.97 4.32
C ALA A 240 4.10 22.42 4.18
N ALA A 241 4.43 23.67 4.56
CA ALA A 241 5.81 24.14 4.56
C ALA A 241 6.70 23.34 5.52
N GLU A 242 6.23 23.10 6.76
CA GLU A 242 6.93 22.26 7.73
C GLU A 242 7.12 20.82 7.24
N TRP A 243 6.07 20.21 6.70
CA TRP A 243 6.14 18.84 6.19
C TRP A 243 7.04 18.73 4.96
N PHE A 244 6.92 19.65 3.99
CA PHE A 244 7.73 19.63 2.77
C PHE A 244 9.21 19.86 3.07
N ALA A 245 9.56 20.67 4.08
CA ALA A 245 10.94 20.82 4.52
C ALA A 245 11.57 19.51 5.03
N LEU A 246 10.76 18.60 5.59
CA LEU A 246 11.19 17.27 6.05
C LEU A 246 11.15 16.22 4.93
N THR A 247 10.65 16.56 3.74
CA THR A 247 10.67 15.61 2.62
C THR A 247 12.11 15.37 2.21
N GLY A 248 12.51 14.10 2.21
CA GLY A 248 13.82 13.66 1.74
C GLY A 248 14.86 13.36 2.80
N GLU A 249 14.56 13.69 4.05
CA GLU A 249 15.31 13.23 5.22
C GLU A 249 15.29 11.68 5.31
N PRO A 250 16.37 11.06 5.84
CA PRO A 250 16.40 9.61 6.01
C PRO A 250 15.35 9.14 7.02
N ARG A 251 14.75 7.97 6.75
CA ARG A 251 13.90 7.27 7.72
C ARG A 251 14.71 6.90 8.97
N ARG A 252 14.10 7.01 10.16
CA ARG A 252 14.72 6.58 11.42
C ARG A 252 14.72 5.06 11.56
N ASP A 253 13.56 4.44 11.35
CA ASP A 253 13.36 2.99 11.38
C ASP A 253 13.13 2.48 9.96
N ALA A 254 14.22 2.39 9.18
CA ALA A 254 14.12 2.02 7.79
C ALA A 254 13.75 0.54 7.61
N ALA A 255 12.62 0.31 6.95
CA ALA A 255 12.26 -1.00 6.42
C ALA A 255 13.32 -1.51 5.43
N ALA A 256 13.35 -2.81 5.20
CA ALA A 256 14.18 -3.41 4.16
C ALA A 256 13.78 -2.87 2.77
N SER A 257 14.78 -2.46 2.00
CA SER A 257 14.57 -1.96 0.63
C SER A 257 13.99 -3.04 -0.26
N PHE A 258 13.10 -2.61 -1.15
CA PHE A 258 12.51 -3.50 -2.14
C PHE A 258 13.49 -3.79 -3.31
N HIS A 259 14.40 -2.87 -3.63
CA HIS A 259 15.26 -2.98 -4.82
C HIS A 259 16.70 -3.42 -4.51
N ARG A 260 17.08 -3.46 -3.23
CA ARG A 260 18.47 -3.58 -2.81
C ARG A 260 18.56 -4.35 -1.50
N SER A 261 19.68 -5.03 -1.28
CA SER A 261 20.03 -5.50 0.06
C SER A 261 20.29 -4.31 0.98
N GLY A 262 19.65 -4.27 2.15
CA GLY A 262 19.85 -3.24 3.17
C GLY A 262 18.66 -2.30 3.40
N PRO A 263 18.83 -1.30 4.29
CA PRO A 263 17.75 -0.43 4.73
C PRO A 263 17.32 0.58 3.65
N ALA A 264 16.01 0.82 3.57
CA ALA A 264 15.34 1.74 2.64
C ALA A 264 15.35 3.21 3.12
N LEU A 265 16.49 3.70 3.61
CA LEU A 265 16.59 5.01 4.30
C LEU A 265 16.02 6.18 3.49
N HIS A 266 16.20 6.17 2.18
CA HIS A 266 15.79 7.26 1.28
C HIS A 266 14.80 6.81 0.21
N ASP A 267 14.35 5.55 0.26
CA ASP A 267 13.43 5.04 -0.75
C ASP A 267 12.05 5.68 -0.53
N PRO A 268 11.42 6.20 -1.60
CA PRO A 268 10.15 6.89 -1.49
C PRO A 268 9.05 5.91 -1.07
N ASP A 269 8.16 6.30 -0.15
CA ASP A 269 6.90 5.58 0.05
C ASP A 269 5.88 6.02 -1.03
N PRO A 270 5.57 5.20 -2.03
CA PRO A 270 4.75 5.62 -3.17
C PRO A 270 3.31 6.04 -2.80
N PHE A 271 2.78 5.60 -1.65
CA PHE A 271 1.48 6.07 -1.14
C PHE A 271 1.62 7.48 -0.58
N ASN A 272 2.62 7.70 0.28
CA ASN A 272 2.92 9.00 0.86
C ASN A 272 3.22 10.08 -0.19
N TRP A 273 4.01 9.74 -1.20
CA TRP A 273 4.32 10.68 -2.29
C TRP A 273 3.06 11.09 -3.10
N ARG A 274 2.05 10.21 -3.19
CA ARG A 274 0.74 10.58 -3.75
C ARG A 274 0.01 11.60 -2.87
N VAL A 275 0.11 11.47 -1.54
CA VAL A 275 -0.45 12.46 -0.60
C VAL A 275 0.24 13.81 -0.77
N LEU A 276 1.58 13.86 -0.86
CA LEU A 276 2.33 15.09 -1.13
C LEU A 276 1.92 15.74 -2.45
N GLN A 277 1.69 14.94 -3.50
CA GLN A 277 1.18 15.40 -4.79
C GLN A 277 -0.21 16.05 -4.64
N GLY A 278 -1.11 15.45 -3.85
CA GLY A 278 -2.42 16.01 -3.54
C GLY A 278 -2.36 17.28 -2.73
N LEU A 279 -1.50 17.33 -1.70
CA LEU A 279 -1.27 18.53 -0.88
C LEU A 279 -0.75 19.70 -1.72
N ALA A 280 0.21 19.45 -2.63
CA ALA A 280 0.70 20.46 -3.56
C ALA A 280 -0.44 21.05 -4.41
N ALA A 281 -1.37 20.22 -4.86
CA ALA A 281 -2.53 20.69 -5.61
C ALA A 281 -3.55 21.45 -4.75
N LEU A 282 -3.77 21.07 -3.49
CA LEU A 282 -4.68 21.78 -2.58
C LEU A 282 -4.15 23.16 -2.19
N LEU A 283 -2.83 23.36 -2.18
CA LEU A 283 -2.24 24.68 -1.93
C LEU A 283 -2.62 25.73 -2.98
N THR A 284 -3.05 25.34 -4.18
CA THR A 284 -3.54 26.29 -5.19
C THR A 284 -4.91 26.89 -4.85
N LEU A 285 -5.60 26.32 -3.86
CA LEU A 285 -6.87 26.80 -3.31
C LEU A 285 -6.66 27.81 -2.17
N THR A 286 -5.40 28.09 -1.81
CA THR A 286 -5.04 29.09 -0.80
C THR A 286 -4.64 30.42 -1.47
N PRO A 287 -4.79 31.57 -0.79
CA PRO A 287 -4.30 32.84 -1.32
C PRO A 287 -2.79 32.77 -1.66
N PRO A 288 -2.33 33.44 -2.73
CA PRO A 288 -0.91 33.53 -3.06
C PRO A 288 -0.08 34.03 -1.87
N HIS A 289 0.99 33.30 -1.55
CA HIS A 289 1.88 33.63 -0.43
C HIS A 289 3.31 33.12 -0.71
N PRO A 290 4.36 33.87 -0.34
CA PRO A 290 5.75 33.48 -0.59
C PRO A 290 6.12 32.13 0.02
N ASP A 291 5.66 31.85 1.25
CA ASP A 291 5.88 30.54 1.89
C ASP A 291 5.28 29.38 1.11
N THR A 292 4.12 29.55 0.46
CA THR A 292 3.53 28.52 -0.40
C THR A 292 4.42 28.26 -1.60
N ALA A 293 4.91 29.32 -2.25
CA ALA A 293 5.83 29.19 -3.37
C ALA A 293 7.14 28.48 -2.96
N ARG A 294 7.76 28.91 -1.85
CA ARG A 294 8.97 28.27 -1.32
C ARG A 294 8.76 26.80 -0.98
N ALA A 295 7.67 26.47 -0.29
CA ALA A 295 7.34 25.09 0.06
C ALA A 295 7.17 24.19 -1.17
N LEU A 296 6.42 24.66 -2.17
CA LEU A 296 6.23 23.92 -3.44
C LEU A 296 7.56 23.73 -4.18
N ALA A 297 8.43 24.74 -4.16
CA ALA A 297 9.75 24.65 -4.78
C ALA A 297 10.67 23.66 -4.07
N THR A 298 10.66 23.64 -2.73
CA THR A 298 11.34 22.62 -1.92
C THR A 298 10.84 21.22 -2.27
N LEU A 299 9.52 21.02 -2.31
CA LEU A 299 8.93 19.72 -2.67
C LEU A 299 9.36 19.28 -4.09
N ALA A 300 9.36 20.20 -5.06
CA ALA A 300 9.78 19.91 -6.43
C ALA A 300 11.25 19.47 -6.50
N GLY A 301 12.14 20.14 -5.78
CA GLY A 301 13.56 19.78 -5.68
C GLY A 301 13.75 18.41 -5.05
N THR A 302 13.16 18.18 -3.89
CA THR A 302 13.26 16.90 -3.18
C THR A 302 12.71 15.73 -4.00
N ALA A 303 11.59 15.93 -4.70
CA ALA A 303 10.97 14.92 -5.55
C ALA A 303 11.86 14.44 -6.69
N LEU A 304 12.88 15.25 -7.06
CA LEU A 304 13.82 14.94 -8.13
C LEU A 304 15.19 14.46 -7.63
N ILE A 305 15.41 14.37 -6.31
CA ILE A 305 16.60 13.74 -5.75
C ILE A 305 16.68 12.30 -6.25
N HIS A 306 17.85 11.92 -6.76
CA HIS A 306 18.07 10.61 -7.35
C HIS A 306 18.26 9.54 -6.26
N CYS A 307 17.48 8.48 -6.35
CA CYS A 307 17.61 7.27 -5.55
C CYS A 307 18.31 6.18 -6.37
N ARG A 308 19.37 5.61 -5.82
CA ARG A 308 20.16 4.55 -6.48
C ARG A 308 19.28 3.36 -6.85
N GLY A 309 19.28 3.00 -8.14
CA GLY A 309 18.49 1.89 -8.69
C GLY A 309 17.00 2.21 -8.93
N LEU A 310 16.56 3.42 -8.59
CA LEU A 310 15.15 3.84 -8.65
C LEU A 310 14.91 5.03 -9.58
N GLY A 311 15.94 5.85 -9.82
CA GLY A 311 15.76 7.12 -10.49
C GLY A 311 15.31 8.22 -9.51
N PRO A 312 14.72 9.31 -9.99
CA PRO A 312 14.20 10.36 -9.11
C PRO A 312 13.08 9.84 -8.22
N ARG A 313 13.01 10.31 -6.96
CA ARG A 313 12.02 9.85 -5.95
C ARG A 313 10.58 9.85 -6.45
N SER A 314 10.13 10.96 -7.05
CA SER A 314 8.78 11.07 -7.60
C SER A 314 8.67 12.16 -8.66
N PRO A 315 9.00 11.86 -9.94
CA PRO A 315 8.82 12.81 -11.04
C PRO A 315 7.39 13.35 -11.16
N ARG A 316 6.39 12.54 -10.78
CA ARG A 316 4.97 12.96 -10.78
C ARG A 316 4.70 14.03 -9.73
N THR A 317 5.25 13.88 -8.52
CA THR A 317 5.10 14.89 -7.46
C THR A 317 5.83 16.17 -7.82
N ALA A 318 7.03 16.07 -8.41
CA ALA A 318 7.74 17.24 -8.93
C ALA A 318 6.88 18.00 -9.96
N ALA A 319 6.29 17.28 -10.92
CA ALA A 319 5.43 17.89 -11.93
C ALA A 319 4.14 18.50 -11.36
N ALA A 320 3.61 17.95 -10.26
CA ALA A 320 2.46 18.53 -9.56
C ALA A 320 2.85 19.81 -8.82
N ALA A 321 4.00 19.84 -8.15
CA ALA A 321 4.51 21.02 -7.47
C ALA A 321 4.81 22.17 -8.44
N ILE A 322 5.43 21.89 -9.60
CA ILE A 322 5.62 22.91 -10.66
C ILE A 322 4.28 23.43 -11.17
N ARG A 323 3.31 22.55 -11.41
CA ARG A 323 1.97 22.99 -11.82
C ARG A 323 1.29 23.85 -10.76
N ALA A 324 1.45 23.52 -9.49
CA ALA A 324 0.92 24.32 -8.40
C ALA A 324 1.57 25.72 -8.37
N LEU A 325 2.90 25.82 -8.55
CA LEU A 325 3.61 27.10 -8.70
C LEU A 325 3.08 27.92 -9.88
N THR A 326 2.96 27.29 -11.06
CA THR A 326 2.40 27.95 -12.25
C THR A 326 0.95 28.40 -12.05
N THR A 327 0.16 27.66 -11.26
CA THR A 327 -1.23 28.01 -10.97
C THR A 327 -1.34 29.14 -9.95
N LEU A 328 -0.46 29.15 -8.94
CA LEU A 328 -0.43 30.17 -7.89
C LEU A 328 -0.13 31.56 -8.47
N GLY A 329 0.76 31.62 -9.46
CA GLY A 329 1.14 32.87 -10.12
C GLY A 329 1.86 33.85 -9.17
N GLY A 330 2.06 35.07 -9.66
CA GLY A 330 2.68 36.15 -8.89
C GLY A 330 4.21 36.12 -8.88
N ALA A 331 4.79 37.16 -8.31
CA ALA A 331 6.24 37.39 -8.30
C ALA A 331 7.00 36.28 -7.56
N ASP A 332 6.51 35.86 -6.39
CA ASP A 332 7.20 34.85 -5.57
C ASP A 332 7.26 33.47 -6.26
N ALA A 333 6.16 33.04 -6.88
CA ALA A 333 6.15 31.79 -7.63
C ALA A 333 7.08 31.85 -8.85
N ARG A 334 7.24 33.03 -9.47
CA ARG A 334 8.17 33.26 -10.57
C ARG A 334 9.61 33.16 -10.15
N THR A 335 9.97 33.83 -9.07
CA THR A 335 11.31 33.76 -8.50
C THR A 335 11.69 32.31 -8.18
N GLU A 336 10.79 31.52 -7.61
CA GLU A 336 11.05 30.10 -7.35
C GLU A 336 11.17 29.26 -8.63
N LEU A 337 10.34 29.49 -9.65
CA LEU A 337 10.47 28.81 -10.95
C LEU A 337 11.80 29.14 -11.64
N GLU A 338 12.24 30.39 -11.63
CA GLU A 338 13.54 30.82 -12.16
C GLU A 338 14.70 30.15 -11.39
N ARG A 339 14.61 30.12 -10.06
CA ARG A 339 15.60 29.42 -9.22
C ARG A 339 15.66 27.91 -9.53
N LEU A 340 14.50 27.27 -9.71
CA LEU A 340 14.42 25.85 -10.08
C LEU A 340 14.98 25.60 -11.49
N ALA A 341 14.75 26.50 -12.45
CA ALA A 341 15.31 26.39 -13.80
C ALA A 341 16.84 26.39 -13.80
N GLY A 342 17.46 27.16 -12.90
CA GLY A 342 18.92 27.23 -12.76
C GLY A 342 19.54 26.08 -11.95
N THR A 343 18.75 25.30 -11.19
CA THR A 343 19.27 24.28 -10.26
C THR A 343 18.91 22.85 -10.66
N LEU A 344 17.79 22.62 -11.32
CA LEU A 344 17.35 21.28 -11.71
C LEU A 344 18.02 20.82 -13.02
N THR A 345 18.26 19.51 -13.12
CA THR A 345 18.78 18.88 -14.35
C THR A 345 17.76 17.95 -15.03
N HIS A 346 16.61 17.71 -14.39
CA HIS A 346 15.57 16.83 -14.92
C HIS A 346 14.85 17.46 -16.12
N LYS A 347 15.22 17.04 -17.33
CA LYS A 347 14.77 17.63 -18.61
C LYS A 347 13.25 17.84 -18.74
N PRO A 348 12.38 16.86 -18.42
CA PRO A 348 10.94 17.07 -18.52
C PRO A 348 10.41 18.17 -17.58
N THR A 349 10.97 18.27 -16.37
CA THR A 349 10.57 19.33 -15.41
C THR A 349 11.08 20.68 -15.86
N LEU A 350 12.33 20.78 -16.34
CA LEU A 350 12.88 22.02 -16.90
C LEU A 350 12.01 22.53 -18.06
N LYS A 351 11.62 21.65 -18.99
CA LYS A 351 10.73 22.04 -20.09
C LYS A 351 9.40 22.63 -19.58
N ALA A 352 8.81 22.03 -18.56
CA ALA A 352 7.57 22.54 -17.96
C ALA A 352 7.76 23.91 -17.30
N ILE A 353 8.88 24.12 -16.59
CA ILE A 353 9.24 25.41 -15.98
C ILE A 353 9.44 26.48 -17.06
N THR A 354 10.22 26.20 -18.10
CA THR A 354 10.46 27.15 -19.20
C THR A 354 9.16 27.54 -19.88
N THR A 355 8.28 26.58 -20.18
CA THR A 355 6.95 26.89 -20.74
C THR A 355 6.15 27.82 -19.82
N ALA A 356 6.11 27.56 -18.52
CA ALA A 356 5.41 28.42 -17.56
C ALA A 356 5.96 29.85 -17.54
N LEU A 357 7.28 30.01 -17.50
CA LEU A 357 7.94 31.32 -17.50
C LEU A 357 7.71 32.10 -18.82
N THR A 358 7.70 31.42 -19.96
CA THR A 358 7.38 32.06 -21.26
C THR A 358 5.93 32.55 -21.30
N THR A 359 4.98 31.74 -20.82
CA THR A 359 3.56 32.12 -20.80
C THR A 359 3.29 33.33 -19.91
N TRP A 360 4.07 33.56 -18.84
CA TRP A 360 3.92 34.74 -17.98
C TRP A 360 4.55 36.02 -18.54
N ASN A 361 5.37 35.92 -19.58
CA ASN A 361 5.94 37.07 -20.27
C ASN A 361 5.10 37.50 -21.49
N SER A 362 4.11 36.70 -21.88
CA SER A 362 3.14 37.01 -22.94
C SER A 362 1.86 37.56 -22.32
#